data_AF-A0AAW3DHP4-F1
#
_entry.id   AF-A0AAW3DHP4-F1
#
_cell.length_a   1.000
_cell.length_b   1.000
_cell.length_c   1.000
_cell.angle_alpha   90.00
_cell.angle_beta   90.00
_cell.angle_gamma   90.00
#
_symmetry.space_group_name_H-M   'P 1'
#
loop_
_entity.id
_entity.type
_entity.pdbx_description
1 polymer ?
#
loop_
_entity_poly.entity_id
_entity_poly.type
_entity_poly.pdbx_seq_one_letter_code
_entity_poly.pdbx_strand_id
1 'polypeptide(L)'
;QTKWDEHDNQTRLAERISSVNRWKETLDKCLADIDTEIDALAKVKEAAECALQAKNLPLDVSIECLTLRESRRAIDVVRDPVEDELHKEVKVIEKAKRELQQRVNEAFKELCLLEEARQQLSCDHRRKMEALEIDRVCLSLNVNSPNISFKVNPTRVPDRTTALGEWEQNSQSTKDQAEAEMKASTALREATVLTIAQTNNDLEAQRVATEFALRKRIRDLERAYDELKWQEQNTLEEIAEMEEDIRHLEEDLRRKTKDLKVAHTRLETRTYRPGMERCRDQVQYGLTDEVHQLEGTIRALKLKLAELQDALDALYRQLHRLQTDIGYKANSLMLDNKCMDSRRKLVVPAEKFVPEVDTFNRTTN
;
A
#
# COMPACT_ATOMS: atom_id res chain seq x y z
N GLN A 1 -39.84 1.53 -78.46
CA GLN A 1 -38.52 1.84 -77.89
C GLN A 1 -38.65 2.65 -76.61
N THR A 2 -39.14 3.89 -76.65
CA THR A 2 -39.20 4.81 -75.50
C THR A 2 -39.90 4.30 -74.23
N LYS A 3 -41.04 3.61 -74.34
CA LYS A 3 -41.73 3.01 -73.16
C LYS A 3 -40.96 1.85 -72.52
N TRP A 4 -40.20 1.11 -73.33
CA TRP A 4 -39.35 0.02 -72.84
C TRP A 4 -38.11 0.56 -72.15
N ASP A 5 -37.51 1.61 -72.71
CA ASP A 5 -36.34 2.29 -72.11
C ASP A 5 -36.71 2.99 -70.78
N GLU A 6 -37.92 3.55 -70.67
CA GLU A 6 -38.46 4.12 -69.43
C GLU A 6 -38.63 3.05 -68.35
N HIS A 7 -39.23 1.90 -68.70
CA HIS A 7 -39.40 0.79 -67.78
C HIS A 7 -38.07 0.17 -67.31
N ASP A 8 -37.10 0.04 -68.21
CA ASP A 8 -35.76 -0.48 -67.90
C ASP A 8 -35.00 0.47 -66.93
N ASN A 9 -35.08 1.79 -67.15
CA ASN A 9 -34.48 2.76 -66.23
C ASN A 9 -35.19 2.81 -64.87
N GLN A 10 -36.51 2.59 -64.83
CA GLN A 10 -37.24 2.49 -63.56
C GLN A 10 -36.81 1.26 -62.76
N THR A 11 -36.53 0.14 -63.44
CA THR A 11 -35.96 -1.07 -62.83
C THR A 11 -34.55 -0.80 -62.28
N ARG A 12 -33.66 -0.20 -63.08
CA ARG A 12 -32.29 0.17 -62.65
C ARG A 12 -32.27 1.11 -61.44
N LEU A 13 -33.22 2.07 -61.39
CA LEU A 13 -33.35 2.98 -60.26
C LEU A 13 -33.83 2.25 -59.00
N ALA A 14 -34.79 1.33 -59.14
CA ALA A 14 -35.24 0.49 -58.03
C ALA A 14 -34.12 -0.42 -57.49
N GLU A 15 -33.32 -1.03 -58.38
CA GLU A 15 -32.13 -1.81 -58.02
C GLU A 15 -31.09 -0.95 -57.30
N ARG A 16 -30.86 0.29 -57.77
CA ARG A 16 -29.94 1.22 -57.10
C ARG A 16 -30.42 1.58 -55.70
N ILE A 17 -31.71 1.88 -55.53
CA ILE A 17 -32.33 2.14 -54.22
C ILE A 17 -32.14 0.94 -53.28
N SER A 18 -32.33 -0.29 -53.79
CA SER A 18 -32.10 -1.51 -53.00
C SER A 18 -30.63 -1.63 -52.56
N SER A 19 -29.68 -1.40 -53.48
CA SER A 19 -28.25 -1.43 -53.19
C SER A 19 -27.83 -0.39 -52.15
N VAL A 20 -28.32 0.85 -52.26
CA VAL A 20 -28.04 1.92 -51.30
C VAL A 20 -28.70 1.64 -49.95
N ASN A 21 -29.93 1.09 -49.92
CA ASN A 21 -30.58 0.67 -48.67
C ASN A 21 -29.78 -0.42 -47.94
N ARG A 22 -29.26 -1.42 -48.66
CA ARG A 22 -28.42 -2.49 -48.05
C ARG A 22 -27.18 -1.90 -47.37
N TRP A 23 -26.52 -0.94 -48.02
CA TRP A 23 -25.40 -0.23 -47.43
C TRP A 23 -25.81 0.64 -46.25
N LYS A 24 -26.94 1.33 -46.34
CA LYS A 24 -27.51 2.12 -45.24
C LYS A 24 -27.76 1.24 -44.01
N GLU A 25 -28.42 0.08 -44.16
CA GLU A 25 -28.65 -0.87 -43.06
C GLU A 25 -27.35 -1.41 -42.47
N THR A 26 -26.33 -1.65 -43.30
CA THR A 26 -25.00 -2.08 -42.84
C THR A 26 -24.31 -1.00 -42.02
N LEU A 27 -24.40 0.26 -42.45
CA LEU A 27 -23.85 1.42 -41.73
C LEU A 27 -24.62 1.72 -40.44
N ASP A 28 -25.96 1.61 -40.46
CA ASP A 28 -26.82 1.72 -39.27
C ASP A 28 -26.38 0.71 -38.19
N LYS A 29 -26.17 -0.55 -38.59
CA LYS A 29 -25.67 -1.57 -37.68
C LYS A 29 -24.27 -1.24 -37.15
N CYS A 30 -23.34 -0.87 -38.03
CA CYS A 30 -21.97 -0.56 -37.64
C CYS A 30 -21.89 0.67 -36.71
N LEU A 31 -22.76 1.67 -36.91
CA LEU A 31 -22.92 2.80 -36.02
C LEU A 31 -23.44 2.39 -34.64
N ALA A 32 -24.43 1.50 -34.57
CA ALA A 32 -24.89 0.98 -33.29
C ALA A 32 -23.78 0.18 -32.58
N ASP A 33 -23.07 -0.69 -33.29
CA ASP A 33 -21.98 -1.49 -32.74
C ASP A 33 -20.84 -0.60 -32.19
N ILE A 34 -20.42 0.44 -32.93
CA ILE A 34 -19.36 1.35 -32.47
C ILE A 34 -19.79 2.21 -31.29
N ASP A 35 -21.05 2.67 -31.23
CA ASP A 35 -21.60 3.38 -30.07
C ASP A 35 -21.54 2.48 -28.81
N THR A 36 -21.92 1.21 -28.94
CA THR A 36 -21.82 0.27 -27.81
C THR A 36 -20.38 0.03 -27.36
N GLU A 37 -19.43 -0.01 -28.28
CA GLU A 37 -18.02 -0.23 -27.97
C GLU A 37 -17.37 1.02 -27.33
N ILE A 38 -17.72 2.22 -27.79
CA ILE A 38 -17.30 3.49 -27.17
C ILE A 38 -17.76 3.53 -25.71
N ASP A 39 -19.04 3.23 -25.45
CA ASP A 39 -19.59 3.17 -24.09
C ASP A 39 -18.88 2.10 -23.22
N ALA A 40 -18.59 0.94 -23.80
CA ALA A 40 -17.90 -0.14 -23.10
C ALA A 40 -16.45 0.24 -22.74
N LEU A 41 -15.70 0.85 -23.67
CA LEU A 41 -14.33 1.28 -23.44
C LEU A 41 -14.27 2.45 -22.44
N ALA A 42 -15.21 3.39 -22.51
CA ALA A 42 -15.33 4.49 -21.57
C ALA A 42 -15.50 3.98 -20.12
N LYS A 43 -16.38 2.98 -19.91
CA LYS A 43 -16.57 2.34 -18.60
C LYS A 43 -15.29 1.65 -18.08
N VAL A 44 -14.56 0.95 -18.95
CA VAL A 44 -13.31 0.29 -18.55
C VAL A 44 -12.21 1.31 -18.23
N LYS A 45 -12.13 2.42 -18.98
CA LYS A 45 -11.23 3.54 -18.67
C LYS A 45 -11.55 4.14 -17.30
N GLU A 46 -12.81 4.42 -17.03
CA GLU A 46 -13.25 4.94 -15.72
C GLU A 46 -12.92 3.96 -14.59
N ALA A 47 -13.14 2.65 -14.81
CA ALA A 47 -12.74 1.63 -13.84
C ALA A 47 -11.23 1.62 -13.58
N ALA A 48 -10.40 1.82 -14.61
CA ALA A 48 -8.95 1.94 -14.47
C ALA A 48 -8.52 3.22 -13.73
N GLU A 49 -9.19 4.35 -13.97
CA GLU A 49 -8.98 5.61 -13.25
C GLU A 49 -9.36 5.49 -11.77
N CYS A 50 -10.51 4.89 -11.47
CA CYS A 50 -10.93 4.57 -10.11
C CYS A 50 -9.93 3.63 -9.42
N ALA A 51 -9.47 2.57 -10.11
CA ALA A 51 -8.45 1.65 -9.59
C ALA A 51 -7.13 2.37 -9.30
N LEU A 52 -6.72 3.31 -10.16
CA LEU A 52 -5.53 4.14 -9.98
C LEU A 52 -5.66 5.04 -8.75
N GLN A 53 -6.80 5.72 -8.58
CA GLN A 53 -7.06 6.58 -7.42
C GLN A 53 -7.09 5.78 -6.11
N ALA A 54 -7.69 4.59 -6.14
CA ALA A 54 -7.73 3.69 -4.99
C ALA A 54 -6.34 3.28 -4.49
N LYS A 55 -5.28 3.38 -5.33
CA LYS A 55 -3.90 3.09 -4.93
C LYS A 55 -3.25 4.18 -4.09
N ASN A 56 -3.85 5.38 -4.00
CA ASN A 56 -3.30 6.48 -3.20
C ASN A 56 -3.32 6.16 -1.70
N LEU A 57 -4.44 5.64 -1.19
CA LEU A 57 -4.57 5.31 0.24
C LEU A 57 -3.52 4.27 0.70
N PRO A 58 -3.31 3.12 0.02
CA PRO A 58 -2.21 2.20 0.33
C PRO A 58 -0.82 2.85 0.30
N LEU A 59 -0.58 3.75 -0.65
CA LEU A 59 0.70 4.45 -0.77
C LEU A 59 0.93 5.37 0.45
N ASP A 60 -0.07 6.18 0.78
CA ASP A 60 0.00 7.11 1.90
C ASP A 60 0.19 6.37 3.22
N VAL A 61 -0.52 5.26 3.43
CA VAL A 61 -0.35 4.41 4.63
C VAL A 61 1.06 3.79 4.69
N SER A 62 1.61 3.36 3.56
CA SER A 62 2.96 2.78 3.51
C SER A 62 4.02 3.84 3.86
N ILE A 63 3.87 5.06 3.33
CA ILE A 63 4.75 6.20 3.66
C ILE A 63 4.57 6.61 5.12
N GLU A 64 3.34 6.70 5.62
CA GLU A 64 3.04 6.96 7.03
C GLU A 64 3.77 5.96 7.94
N CYS A 65 3.70 4.66 7.62
CA CYS A 65 4.42 3.63 8.38
C CYS A 65 5.94 3.82 8.35
N LEU A 66 6.52 4.15 7.20
CA LEU A 66 7.96 4.44 7.09
C LEU A 66 8.34 5.65 7.96
N THR A 67 7.60 6.75 7.87
CA THR A 67 7.86 7.98 8.66
C THR A 67 7.70 7.76 10.17
N LEU A 68 6.72 6.95 10.60
CA LEU A 68 6.59 6.56 12.00
C LEU A 68 7.83 5.80 12.48
N ARG A 69 8.36 4.91 11.65
CA ARG A 69 9.51 4.06 12.01
C ARG A 69 10.84 4.80 11.97
N GLU A 70 10.96 5.87 11.20
CA GLU A 70 12.11 6.79 11.28
C GLU A 70 12.28 7.39 12.69
N SER A 71 11.22 7.44 13.49
CA SER A 71 11.24 7.92 14.88
C SER A 71 11.77 6.91 15.92
N ARG A 72 12.24 5.73 15.46
CA ARG A 72 12.95 4.77 16.32
C ARG A 72 14.28 5.35 16.83
N ARG A 73 14.79 4.80 17.93
CA ARG A 73 15.93 5.38 18.66
C ARG A 73 17.03 4.37 18.92
N ALA A 74 18.27 4.86 18.95
CA ALA A 74 19.46 4.12 19.36
C ALA A 74 19.57 2.74 18.70
N ILE A 75 19.67 1.68 19.51
CA ILE A 75 19.87 0.29 19.06
C ILE A 75 18.75 -0.25 18.17
N ASP A 76 17.58 0.40 18.13
CA ASP A 76 16.44 -0.02 17.31
C ASP A 76 16.40 0.66 15.93
N VAL A 77 17.33 1.57 15.63
CA VAL A 77 17.50 2.16 14.29
C VAL A 77 18.23 1.16 13.41
N VAL A 78 17.49 0.17 12.92
CA VAL A 78 18.03 -0.95 12.12
C VAL A 78 17.12 -1.19 10.92
N ARG A 79 17.72 -1.54 9.78
CA ARG A 79 17.00 -2.11 8.64
C ARG A 79 16.54 -3.52 9.00
N ASP A 80 15.25 -3.66 9.25
CA ASP A 80 14.63 -4.93 9.57
C ASP A 80 13.73 -5.39 8.40
N PRO A 81 13.22 -6.64 8.43
CA PRO A 81 12.37 -7.15 7.36
C PRO A 81 11.09 -6.33 7.13
N VAL A 82 10.61 -5.58 8.13
CA VAL A 82 9.44 -4.72 7.95
C VAL A 82 9.79 -3.51 7.08
N GLU A 83 10.96 -2.93 7.30
CA GLU A 83 11.47 -1.83 6.49
C GLU A 83 11.59 -2.23 5.03
N ASP A 84 12.13 -3.42 4.77
CA ASP A 84 12.29 -3.97 3.42
C ASP A 84 10.94 -4.22 2.74
N GLU A 85 9.98 -4.83 3.45
CA GLU A 85 8.64 -5.09 2.91
C GLU A 85 7.84 -3.80 2.69
N LEU A 86 7.96 -2.78 3.54
CA LEU A 86 7.33 -1.46 3.33
C LEU A 86 7.89 -0.74 2.10
N HIS A 87 9.21 -0.75 1.90
CA HIS A 87 9.81 -0.18 0.69
C HIS A 87 9.41 -0.94 -0.57
N LYS A 88 9.27 -2.27 -0.46
CA LYS A 88 8.77 -3.11 -1.55
C LYS A 88 7.29 -2.83 -1.84
N GLU A 89 6.48 -2.61 -0.82
CA GLU A 89 5.08 -2.20 -0.95
C GLU A 89 4.94 -0.88 -1.72
N VAL A 90 5.72 0.15 -1.36
CA VAL A 90 5.78 1.43 -2.10
C VAL A 90 6.13 1.19 -3.57
N LYS A 91 7.19 0.42 -3.86
CA LYS A 91 7.62 0.12 -5.23
C LYS A 91 6.55 -0.62 -6.04
N VAL A 92 5.86 -1.58 -5.45
CA VAL A 92 4.79 -2.35 -6.10
C VAL A 92 3.60 -1.42 -6.39
N ILE A 93 3.22 -0.57 -5.44
CA ILE A 93 2.14 0.41 -5.63
C ILE A 93 2.48 1.41 -6.74
N GLU A 94 3.68 1.98 -6.76
CA GLU A 94 4.10 2.91 -7.81
C GLU A 94 4.17 2.25 -9.20
N LYS A 95 4.61 0.99 -9.26
CA LYS A 95 4.57 0.19 -10.50
C LYS A 95 3.13 0.02 -10.98
N ALA A 96 2.22 -0.41 -10.10
CA ALA A 96 0.81 -0.57 -10.41
C ALA A 96 0.17 0.75 -10.89
N LYS A 97 0.48 1.88 -10.23
CA LYS A 97 0.00 3.20 -10.66
C LYS A 97 0.47 3.55 -12.07
N ARG A 98 1.74 3.28 -12.40
CA ARG A 98 2.27 3.53 -13.76
C ARG A 98 1.60 2.65 -14.81
N GLU A 99 1.41 1.36 -14.53
CA GLU A 99 0.75 0.43 -15.44
C GLU A 99 -0.71 0.82 -15.69
N LEU A 100 -1.46 1.17 -14.64
CA LEU A 100 -2.84 1.65 -14.77
C LEU A 100 -2.92 2.98 -15.53
N GLN A 101 -2.05 3.94 -15.22
CA GLN A 101 -2.01 5.22 -15.94
C GLN A 101 -1.70 5.03 -17.43
N GLN A 102 -0.82 4.10 -17.77
CA GLN A 102 -0.54 3.75 -19.16
C GLN A 102 -1.81 3.22 -19.85
N ARG A 103 -2.55 2.31 -19.22
CA ARG A 103 -3.82 1.79 -19.77
C ARG A 103 -4.90 2.85 -19.92
N VAL A 104 -5.01 3.78 -18.97
CA VAL A 104 -5.91 4.94 -19.10
C VAL A 104 -5.55 5.79 -20.31
N ASN A 105 -4.26 6.05 -20.53
CA ASN A 105 -3.79 6.84 -21.68
C ASN A 105 -4.02 6.11 -23.02
N GLU A 106 -3.81 4.80 -23.06
CA GLU A 106 -4.09 3.96 -24.22
C GLU A 106 -5.60 3.95 -24.53
N ALA A 107 -6.45 3.74 -23.51
CA ALA A 107 -7.90 3.75 -23.67
C ALA A 107 -8.43 5.11 -24.12
N PHE A 108 -7.86 6.22 -23.64
CA PHE A 108 -8.23 7.56 -24.09
C PHE A 108 -7.91 7.77 -25.58
N LYS A 109 -6.74 7.33 -26.06
CA LYS A 109 -6.38 7.44 -27.48
C LYS A 109 -7.30 6.61 -28.35
N GLU A 110 -7.59 5.39 -27.92
CA GLU A 110 -8.49 4.48 -28.64
C GLU A 110 -9.92 5.03 -28.72
N LEU A 111 -10.43 5.66 -27.65
CA LEU A 111 -11.72 6.37 -27.68
C LEU A 111 -11.75 7.48 -28.74
N CYS A 112 -10.66 8.23 -28.91
CA CYS A 112 -10.58 9.23 -29.97
C CYS A 112 -10.66 8.60 -31.36
N LEU A 113 -9.97 7.48 -31.59
CA LEU A 113 -9.99 6.76 -32.87
C LEU A 113 -11.39 6.20 -33.18
N LEU A 114 -12.08 5.64 -32.18
CA LEU A 114 -13.45 5.17 -32.32
C LEU A 114 -14.42 6.32 -32.64
N GLU A 115 -14.29 7.48 -31.99
CA GLU A 115 -15.10 8.66 -32.29
C GLU A 115 -14.83 9.19 -33.72
N GLU A 116 -13.59 9.18 -34.18
CA GLU A 116 -13.24 9.53 -35.57
C GLU A 116 -13.89 8.56 -36.58
N ALA A 117 -13.78 7.25 -36.33
CA ALA A 117 -14.40 6.22 -37.18
C ALA A 117 -15.93 6.35 -37.19
N ARG A 118 -16.55 6.62 -36.03
CA ARG A 118 -17.99 6.88 -35.91
C ARG A 118 -18.42 8.11 -36.71
N GLN A 119 -17.66 9.21 -36.67
CA GLN A 119 -17.95 10.40 -37.48
C GLN A 119 -17.88 10.11 -38.98
N GLN A 120 -16.91 9.32 -39.42
CA GLN A 120 -16.80 8.90 -40.83
C GLN A 120 -17.98 8.04 -41.26
N LEU A 121 -18.37 7.05 -40.46
CA LEU A 121 -19.57 6.23 -40.67
C LEU A 121 -20.84 7.08 -40.74
N SER A 122 -20.99 8.05 -39.82
CA SER A 122 -22.15 8.95 -39.78
C SER A 122 -22.23 9.83 -41.03
N CYS A 123 -21.09 10.32 -41.52
CA CYS A 123 -21.02 11.07 -42.77
C CYS A 123 -21.41 10.22 -43.99
N ASP A 124 -20.91 9.00 -44.11
CA ASP A 124 -21.29 8.11 -45.22
C ASP A 124 -22.77 7.71 -45.13
N HIS A 125 -23.25 7.37 -43.94
CA HIS A 125 -24.65 7.06 -43.68
C HIS A 125 -25.58 8.21 -44.10
N ARG A 126 -25.27 9.46 -43.69
CA ARG A 126 -26.03 10.64 -44.09
C ARG A 126 -26.05 10.83 -45.61
N ARG A 127 -24.90 10.66 -46.27
CA ARG A 127 -24.83 10.72 -47.75
C ARG A 127 -25.70 9.63 -48.41
N LYS A 128 -25.77 8.42 -47.84
CA LYS A 128 -26.66 7.36 -48.34
C LYS A 128 -28.13 7.74 -48.16
N MET A 129 -28.51 8.32 -47.03
CA MET A 129 -29.89 8.78 -46.79
C MET A 129 -30.31 9.89 -47.77
N GLU A 130 -29.47 10.91 -47.95
CA GLU A 130 -29.71 11.99 -48.91
C GLU A 130 -29.84 11.44 -50.35
N ALA A 131 -28.97 10.49 -50.74
CA ALA A 131 -29.05 9.83 -52.04
C ALA A 131 -30.35 9.01 -52.21
N LEU A 132 -30.77 8.26 -51.18
CA LEU A 132 -32.02 7.51 -51.20
C LEU A 132 -33.25 8.40 -51.33
N GLU A 133 -33.25 9.56 -50.67
CA GLU A 133 -34.34 10.53 -50.78
C GLU A 133 -34.48 11.05 -52.21
N ILE A 134 -33.35 11.44 -52.82
CA ILE A 134 -33.31 11.89 -54.22
C ILE A 134 -33.78 10.78 -55.16
N ASP A 135 -33.25 9.56 -55.01
CA ASP A 135 -33.58 8.44 -55.89
C ASP A 135 -35.06 8.03 -55.76
N ARG A 136 -35.64 8.09 -54.55
CA ARG A 136 -37.08 7.85 -54.32
C ARG A 136 -37.95 8.92 -54.99
N VAL A 137 -37.54 10.19 -54.91
CA VAL A 137 -38.22 11.27 -55.63
C VAL A 137 -38.15 10.99 -57.13
N CYS A 138 -36.98 10.67 -57.68
CA CYS A 138 -36.82 10.31 -59.09
C CYS A 138 -37.72 9.13 -59.51
N LEU A 139 -37.86 8.10 -58.67
CA LEU A 139 -38.70 6.94 -58.94
C LEU A 139 -40.21 7.29 -58.94
N SER A 140 -40.61 8.31 -58.16
CA SER A 140 -42.00 8.75 -58.05
C SER A 140 -42.47 9.67 -59.19
N LEU A 141 -41.52 10.28 -59.93
CA LEU A 141 -41.84 11.19 -61.02
C LEU A 141 -42.47 10.43 -62.19
N ASN A 142 -43.57 10.99 -62.71
CA ASN A 142 -44.27 10.51 -63.89
C ASN A 142 -44.73 11.68 -64.76
N VAL A 143 -45.27 11.41 -65.95
CA VAL A 143 -45.70 12.43 -66.92
C VAL A 143 -46.73 13.43 -66.36
N ASN A 144 -47.49 13.03 -65.33
CA ASN A 144 -48.51 13.87 -64.69
C ASN A 144 -47.98 14.64 -63.45
N SER A 145 -46.68 14.56 -63.17
CA SER A 145 -46.09 15.19 -61.98
C SER A 145 -45.95 16.70 -62.19
N PRO A 146 -46.37 17.54 -61.22
CA PRO A 146 -46.44 19.01 -61.40
C PRO A 146 -45.08 19.70 -61.51
N ASN A 147 -43.98 19.06 -61.09
CA ASN A 147 -42.64 19.66 -61.01
C ASN A 147 -41.66 19.22 -62.11
N ILE A 148 -42.14 18.66 -63.23
CA ILE A 148 -41.29 18.30 -64.38
C ILE A 148 -41.07 19.52 -65.30
N SER A 149 -39.83 19.73 -65.75
CA SER A 149 -39.44 20.85 -66.61
C SER A 149 -38.15 20.55 -67.38
N PHE A 150 -37.95 21.18 -68.54
CA PHE A 150 -36.69 21.08 -69.29
C PHE A 150 -35.54 21.71 -68.49
N LYS A 151 -34.43 20.97 -68.35
CA LYS A 151 -33.24 21.42 -67.61
C LYS A 151 -32.15 21.86 -68.59
N VAL A 152 -31.36 22.86 -68.18
CA VAL A 152 -30.21 23.34 -68.96
C VAL A 152 -29.07 22.31 -68.86
N ASN A 153 -28.59 21.83 -70.01
CA ASN A 153 -27.52 20.83 -70.12
C ASN A 153 -27.75 19.57 -69.25
N PRO A 154 -28.80 18.77 -69.54
CA PRO A 154 -29.20 17.63 -68.69
C PRO A 154 -28.22 16.45 -68.72
N THR A 155 -27.38 16.36 -69.75
CA THR A 155 -26.37 15.29 -69.93
C THR A 155 -25.03 15.62 -69.28
N ARG A 156 -24.93 16.71 -68.52
CA ARG A 156 -23.69 17.09 -67.83
C ARG A 156 -23.34 16.06 -66.74
N VAL A 157 -22.07 15.67 -66.68
CA VAL A 157 -21.51 14.93 -65.55
C VAL A 157 -20.79 15.95 -64.67
N PRO A 158 -21.19 16.14 -63.41
CA PRO A 158 -20.49 17.05 -62.50
C PRO A 158 -19.02 16.66 -62.33
N ASP A 159 -18.16 17.65 -62.14
CA ASP A 159 -16.75 17.41 -61.78
C ASP A 159 -16.66 16.63 -60.46
N ARG A 160 -15.71 15.70 -60.37
CA ARG A 160 -15.52 14.78 -59.22
C ARG A 160 -16.66 13.76 -59.00
N THR A 161 -17.32 13.33 -60.07
CA THR A 161 -18.24 12.18 -60.01
C THR A 161 -17.46 10.89 -59.76
N THR A 162 -17.83 10.16 -58.72
CA THR A 162 -17.21 8.88 -58.32
C THR A 162 -17.79 7.72 -59.13
N ALA A 163 -16.94 6.77 -59.53
CA ALA A 163 -17.42 5.55 -60.19
C ALA A 163 -18.17 4.63 -59.20
N LEU A 164 -19.06 3.77 -59.70
CA LEU A 164 -19.84 2.87 -58.82
C LEU A 164 -18.95 1.94 -57.98
N GLY A 165 -17.87 1.42 -58.57
CA GLY A 165 -16.90 0.58 -57.85
C GLY A 165 -16.18 1.34 -56.73
N GLU A 166 -15.78 2.60 -56.99
CA GLU A 166 -15.14 3.47 -55.99
C GLU A 166 -16.13 3.84 -54.86
N TRP A 167 -17.41 4.02 -55.18
CA TRP A 167 -18.47 4.27 -54.18
C TRP A 167 -18.64 3.09 -53.22
N GLU A 168 -18.68 1.87 -53.75
CA GLU A 168 -18.82 0.66 -52.94
C GLU A 168 -17.56 0.42 -52.11
N GLN A 169 -16.38 0.62 -52.71
CA GLN A 169 -15.10 0.51 -52.01
C GLN A 169 -14.98 1.54 -50.87
N ASN A 170 -15.45 2.78 -51.06
CA ASN A 170 -15.39 3.79 -50.00
C ASN A 170 -16.22 3.38 -48.78
N SER A 171 -17.46 2.90 -48.98
CA SER A 171 -18.31 2.41 -47.88
C SER A 171 -17.75 1.16 -47.22
N GLN A 172 -17.21 0.23 -48.00
CA GLN A 172 -16.53 -0.96 -47.48
C GLN A 172 -15.31 -0.56 -46.64
N SER A 173 -14.48 0.36 -47.13
CA SER A 173 -13.27 0.82 -46.42
C SER A 173 -13.61 1.52 -45.10
N THR A 174 -14.64 2.36 -45.06
CA THR A 174 -15.07 3.02 -43.82
C THR A 174 -15.57 2.00 -42.80
N LYS A 175 -16.32 0.98 -43.26
CA LYS A 175 -16.78 -0.12 -42.43
C LYS A 175 -15.60 -0.95 -41.89
N ASP A 176 -14.69 -1.37 -42.75
CA ASP A 176 -13.54 -2.20 -42.37
C ASP A 176 -12.63 -1.48 -41.36
N GLN A 177 -12.46 -0.16 -41.52
CA GLN A 177 -11.72 0.66 -40.56
C GLN A 177 -12.42 0.67 -39.20
N ALA A 178 -13.74 0.91 -39.15
CA ALA A 178 -14.48 0.88 -37.90
C ALA A 178 -14.44 -0.50 -37.21
N GLU A 179 -14.57 -1.59 -37.97
CA GLU A 179 -14.44 -2.95 -37.43
C GLU A 179 -13.02 -3.24 -36.90
N ALA A 180 -11.99 -2.70 -37.53
CA ALA A 180 -10.61 -2.82 -37.05
C ALA A 180 -10.38 -2.08 -35.73
N GLU A 181 -10.85 -0.83 -35.60
CA GLU A 181 -10.75 -0.06 -34.35
C GLU A 181 -11.58 -0.72 -33.23
N MET A 182 -12.81 -1.19 -33.50
CA MET A 182 -13.59 -1.92 -32.49
C MET A 182 -12.87 -3.18 -31.99
N LYS A 183 -12.19 -3.89 -32.89
CA LYS A 183 -11.38 -5.07 -32.52
C LYS A 183 -10.16 -4.68 -31.67
N ALA A 184 -9.48 -3.57 -31.99
CA ALA A 184 -8.39 -3.06 -31.16
C ALA A 184 -8.88 -2.65 -29.77
N SER A 185 -10.01 -1.94 -29.69
CA SER A 185 -10.69 -1.57 -28.44
C SER A 185 -11.07 -2.77 -27.58
N THR A 186 -11.68 -3.81 -28.16
CA THR A 186 -12.04 -5.04 -27.40
C THR A 186 -10.82 -5.69 -26.75
N ALA A 187 -9.71 -5.82 -27.50
CA ALA A 187 -8.45 -6.36 -26.96
C ALA A 187 -7.87 -5.45 -25.85
N LEU A 188 -7.96 -4.14 -26.01
CA LEU A 188 -7.51 -3.18 -25.00
C LEU A 188 -8.35 -3.24 -23.72
N ARG A 189 -9.67 -3.43 -23.83
CA ARG A 189 -10.56 -3.62 -22.68
C ARG A 189 -10.18 -4.86 -21.89
N GLU A 190 -10.04 -6.00 -22.57
CA GLU A 190 -9.63 -7.27 -21.93
C GLU A 190 -8.28 -7.10 -21.23
N ALA A 191 -7.30 -6.53 -21.92
CA ALA A 191 -5.99 -6.29 -21.34
C ALA A 191 -6.08 -5.37 -20.11
N THR A 192 -6.91 -4.33 -20.14
CA THR A 192 -7.05 -3.35 -19.05
C THR A 192 -7.70 -3.98 -17.82
N VAL A 193 -8.76 -4.78 -18.01
CA VAL A 193 -9.40 -5.54 -16.92
C VAL A 193 -8.40 -6.51 -16.29
N LEU A 194 -7.59 -7.21 -17.10
CA LEU A 194 -6.54 -8.08 -16.59
C LEU A 194 -5.48 -7.32 -15.78
N THR A 195 -5.05 -6.14 -16.23
CA THR A 195 -4.09 -5.30 -15.49
C THR A 195 -4.68 -4.81 -14.16
N ILE A 196 -5.97 -4.43 -14.12
CA ILE A 196 -6.64 -4.08 -12.86
C ILE A 196 -6.62 -5.27 -11.89
N ALA A 197 -6.97 -6.47 -12.35
CA ALA A 197 -6.97 -7.66 -11.52
C ALA A 197 -5.56 -8.04 -11.04
N GLN A 198 -4.56 -8.01 -11.93
CA GLN A 198 -3.16 -8.30 -11.60
C GLN A 198 -2.62 -7.34 -10.55
N THR A 199 -2.79 -6.03 -10.76
CA THR A 199 -2.32 -5.02 -9.81
C THR A 199 -3.02 -5.14 -8.46
N ASN A 200 -4.31 -5.49 -8.42
CA ASN A 200 -5.01 -5.77 -7.16
C ASN A 200 -4.42 -6.98 -6.41
N ASN A 201 -4.15 -8.07 -7.13
CA ASN A 201 -3.58 -9.29 -6.55
C ASN A 201 -2.15 -9.06 -6.03
N ASP A 202 -1.31 -8.36 -6.80
CA ASP A 202 0.06 -8.04 -6.41
C ASP A 202 0.09 -7.17 -5.14
N LEU A 203 -0.80 -6.18 -5.05
CA LEU A 203 -0.90 -5.32 -3.87
C LEU A 203 -1.42 -6.10 -2.66
N GLU A 204 -2.40 -6.97 -2.83
CA GLU A 204 -2.91 -7.80 -1.72
C GLU A 204 -1.84 -8.76 -1.20
N ALA A 205 -1.11 -9.42 -2.09
CA ALA A 205 0.01 -10.29 -1.72
C ALA A 205 1.10 -9.52 -0.94
N GLN A 206 1.45 -8.32 -1.41
CA GLN A 206 2.45 -7.48 -0.76
C GLN A 206 1.95 -6.90 0.58
N ARG A 207 0.65 -6.57 0.67
CA ARG A 207 0.00 -6.13 1.91
C ARG A 207 0.09 -7.20 3.00
N VAL A 208 -0.22 -8.45 2.64
CA VAL A 208 -0.17 -9.61 3.55
C VAL A 208 1.27 -9.89 3.98
N ALA A 209 2.24 -9.82 3.07
CA ALA A 209 3.66 -10.00 3.39
C ALA A 209 4.15 -8.96 4.42
N THR A 210 3.82 -7.69 4.19
CA THR A 210 4.20 -6.59 5.08
C THR A 210 3.50 -6.69 6.44
N GLU A 211 2.22 -7.05 6.46
CA GLU A 211 1.47 -7.26 7.70
C GLU A 211 2.03 -8.44 8.52
N PHE A 212 2.42 -9.53 7.85
CA PHE A 212 3.09 -10.65 8.50
C PHE A 212 4.43 -10.23 9.11
N ALA A 213 5.25 -9.47 8.37
CA ALA A 213 6.52 -8.96 8.86
C ALA A 213 6.32 -8.08 10.11
N LEU A 214 5.34 -7.17 10.09
CA LEU A 214 4.98 -6.30 11.23
C LEU A 214 4.58 -7.13 12.45
N ARG A 215 3.63 -8.06 12.30
CA ARG A 215 3.16 -8.92 13.40
C ARG A 215 4.29 -9.74 13.99
N LYS A 216 5.18 -10.28 13.15
CA LYS A 216 6.36 -11.02 13.61
C LYS A 216 7.30 -10.10 14.41
N ARG A 217 7.59 -8.90 13.90
CA ARG A 217 8.46 -7.93 14.56
C ARG A 217 7.91 -7.48 15.90
N ILE A 218 6.62 -7.21 16.00
CA ILE A 218 5.95 -6.84 17.26
C ILE A 218 6.13 -7.94 18.30
N ARG A 219 5.87 -9.21 17.94
CA ARG A 219 6.07 -10.34 18.86
C ARG A 219 7.52 -10.51 19.32
N ASP A 220 8.46 -10.27 18.42
CA ASP A 220 9.89 -10.35 18.76
C ASP A 220 10.30 -9.18 19.68
N LEU A 221 9.73 -7.98 19.49
CA LEU A 221 9.92 -6.83 20.37
C LEU A 221 9.26 -7.02 21.75
N GLU A 222 8.04 -7.57 21.80
CA GLU A 222 7.35 -7.92 23.05
C GLU A 222 8.20 -8.89 23.87
N ARG A 223 8.71 -9.96 23.25
CA ARG A 223 9.57 -10.93 23.93
C ARG A 223 10.85 -10.29 24.46
N ALA A 224 11.50 -9.43 23.67
CA ALA A 224 12.70 -8.72 24.11
C ALA A 224 12.41 -7.73 25.24
N TYR A 225 11.24 -7.08 25.21
CA TYR A 225 10.79 -6.17 26.26
C TYR A 225 10.52 -6.93 27.57
N ASP A 226 9.83 -8.07 27.51
CA ASP A 226 9.53 -8.89 28.69
C ASP A 226 10.81 -9.46 29.31
N GLU A 227 11.76 -9.91 28.49
CA GLU A 227 13.08 -10.36 28.95
C GLU A 227 13.85 -9.24 29.66
N LEU A 228 13.87 -8.03 29.10
CA LEU A 228 14.53 -6.89 29.74
C LEU A 228 13.84 -6.50 31.06
N LYS A 229 12.51 -6.60 31.12
CA LYS A 229 11.73 -6.37 32.35
C LYS A 229 12.05 -7.40 33.42
N TRP A 230 12.20 -8.66 33.05
CA TRP A 230 12.62 -9.71 33.96
C TRP A 230 14.04 -9.48 34.48
N GLN A 231 14.98 -9.09 33.61
CA GLN A 231 16.36 -8.74 34.01
C GLN A 231 16.41 -7.51 34.93
N GLU A 232 15.57 -6.50 34.68
CA GLU A 232 15.42 -5.33 35.56
C GLU A 232 14.99 -5.77 36.96
N GLN A 233 13.99 -6.66 37.06
CA GLN A 233 13.51 -7.15 38.35
C GLN A 233 14.60 -7.94 39.10
N ASN A 234 15.29 -8.88 38.43
CA ASN A 234 16.36 -9.63 39.07
C ASN A 234 17.50 -8.72 39.55
N THR A 235 17.87 -7.71 38.75
CA THR A 235 18.92 -6.76 39.13
C THR A 235 18.50 -5.94 40.36
N LEU A 236 17.22 -5.59 40.48
CA LEU A 236 16.69 -4.91 41.68
C LEU A 236 16.70 -5.82 42.91
N GLU A 237 16.38 -7.10 42.76
CA GLU A 237 16.47 -8.09 43.84
C GLU A 237 17.94 -8.27 44.29
N GLU A 238 18.88 -8.42 43.37
CA GLU A 238 20.32 -8.48 43.65
C GLU A 238 20.84 -7.21 44.35
N ILE A 239 20.38 -6.03 43.94
CA ILE A 239 20.69 -4.75 44.62
C ILE A 239 20.20 -4.78 46.07
N ALA A 240 18.97 -5.22 46.31
CA ALA A 240 18.39 -5.27 47.65
C ALA A 240 19.14 -6.26 48.57
N GLU A 241 19.55 -7.41 48.05
CA GLU A 241 20.37 -8.39 48.77
C GLU A 241 21.76 -7.80 49.10
N MET A 242 22.42 -7.18 48.13
CA MET A 242 23.72 -6.54 48.31
C MET A 242 23.69 -5.40 49.35
N GLU A 243 22.60 -4.62 49.37
CA GLU A 243 22.39 -3.58 50.38
C GLU A 243 22.23 -4.16 51.79
N GLU A 244 21.55 -5.30 51.93
CA GLU A 244 21.44 -5.99 53.23
C GLU A 244 22.79 -6.56 53.69
N ASP A 245 23.57 -7.15 52.78
CA ASP A 245 24.92 -7.64 53.07
C ASP A 245 25.85 -6.50 53.53
N ILE A 246 25.77 -5.33 52.87
CA ILE A 246 26.48 -4.12 53.28
C ILE A 246 26.04 -3.69 54.68
N ARG A 247 24.73 -3.65 54.98
CA ARG A 247 24.21 -3.31 56.33
C ARG A 247 24.73 -4.27 57.40
N HIS A 248 24.75 -5.57 57.11
CA HIS A 248 25.29 -6.59 58.03
C HIS A 248 26.79 -6.39 58.27
N LEU A 249 27.58 -6.16 57.22
CA LEU A 249 29.03 -5.93 57.35
C LEU A 249 29.34 -4.64 58.10
N GLU A 250 28.57 -3.57 57.91
CA GLU A 250 28.71 -2.34 58.69
C GLU A 250 28.46 -2.58 60.18
N GLU A 251 27.44 -3.38 60.53
CA GLU A 251 27.16 -3.72 61.92
C GLU A 251 28.27 -4.61 62.51
N ASP A 252 28.78 -5.59 61.76
CA ASP A 252 29.94 -6.40 62.15
C ASP A 252 31.18 -5.55 62.39
N LEU A 253 31.43 -4.58 61.51
CA LEU A 253 32.52 -3.63 61.65
C LEU A 253 32.36 -2.79 62.91
N ARG A 254 31.14 -2.31 63.22
CA ARG A 254 30.84 -1.58 64.46
C ARG A 254 31.06 -2.44 65.69
N ARG A 255 30.61 -3.70 65.69
CA ARG A 255 30.82 -4.66 66.78
C ARG A 255 32.32 -4.87 67.03
N LYS A 256 33.09 -5.19 65.99
CA LYS A 256 34.54 -5.39 66.11
C LYS A 256 35.29 -4.12 66.53
N THR A 257 34.84 -2.95 66.10
CA THR A 257 35.41 -1.66 66.55
C THR A 257 35.17 -1.42 68.04
N LYS A 258 34.00 -1.81 68.58
CA LYS A 258 33.72 -1.75 70.02
C LYS A 258 34.62 -2.73 70.79
N ASP A 259 34.78 -3.97 70.31
CA ASP A 259 35.69 -4.96 70.91
C ASP A 259 37.12 -4.42 70.96
N LEU A 260 37.60 -3.84 69.86
CA LEU A 260 38.92 -3.23 69.76
C LEU A 260 39.09 -2.08 70.76
N LYS A 261 38.07 -1.22 70.92
CA LYS A 261 38.08 -0.13 71.90
C LYS A 261 38.21 -0.65 73.34
N VAL A 262 37.55 -1.77 73.67
CA VAL A 262 37.69 -2.41 74.98
C VAL A 262 39.12 -2.92 75.18
N ALA A 263 39.70 -3.59 74.19
CA ALA A 263 41.07 -4.10 74.27
C ALA A 263 42.09 -2.96 74.45
N HIS A 264 41.99 -1.86 73.68
CA HIS A 264 42.81 -0.66 73.88
C HIS A 264 42.64 -0.06 75.27
N THR A 265 41.40 0.09 75.74
CA THR A 265 41.12 0.67 77.07
C THR A 265 41.71 -0.20 78.18
N ARG A 266 41.63 -1.53 78.05
CA ARG A 266 42.25 -2.48 78.99
C ARG A 266 43.78 -2.35 78.99
N LEU A 267 44.41 -2.27 77.82
CA LEU A 267 45.86 -2.09 77.69
C LEU A 267 46.31 -0.76 78.32
N GLU A 268 45.61 0.34 78.02
CA GLU A 268 45.89 1.67 78.56
C GLU A 268 45.72 1.71 80.09
N THR A 269 44.61 1.16 80.60
CA THR A 269 44.34 1.12 82.05
C THR A 269 45.43 0.36 82.82
N ARG A 270 46.00 -0.68 82.20
CA ARG A 270 47.08 -1.47 82.80
C ARG A 270 48.41 -0.74 82.89
N THR A 271 48.59 0.39 82.19
CA THR A 271 49.79 1.23 82.29
C THR A 271 49.87 2.00 83.62
N TYR A 272 48.72 2.29 84.25
CA TYR A 272 48.66 2.99 85.54
C TYR A 272 49.06 2.13 86.75
N ARG A 273 49.39 0.85 86.55
CA ARG A 273 49.89 -0.02 87.63
C ARG A 273 51.18 0.56 88.26
N PRO A 274 51.28 0.60 89.60
CA PRO A 274 52.40 1.24 90.29
C PRO A 274 53.64 0.35 90.37
N GLY A 275 54.83 0.95 90.26
CA GLY A 275 56.11 0.31 90.57
C GLY A 275 56.37 -0.98 89.78
N MET A 276 56.75 -2.05 90.50
CA MET A 276 57.09 -3.36 89.92
C MET A 276 55.88 -4.14 89.37
N GLU A 277 54.64 -3.75 89.71
CA GLU A 277 53.41 -4.36 89.18
C GLU A 277 53.15 -3.98 87.71
N ARG A 278 53.92 -3.04 87.15
CA ARG A 278 53.94 -2.72 85.72
C ARG A 278 54.78 -3.73 84.94
N CYS A 279 54.46 -5.01 85.10
CA CYS A 279 55.12 -6.11 84.43
C CYS A 279 54.38 -6.51 83.13
N ARG A 280 55.13 -7.10 82.18
CA ARG A 280 54.58 -7.74 80.99
C ARG A 280 54.22 -9.19 81.31
N ASP A 281 53.05 -9.37 81.88
CA ASP A 281 52.47 -10.67 82.23
C ASP A 281 51.74 -11.31 81.03
N GLN A 282 51.26 -12.54 81.23
CA GLN A 282 50.55 -13.30 80.19
C GLN A 282 49.33 -12.55 79.64
N VAL A 283 48.63 -11.80 80.51
CA VAL A 283 47.46 -11.00 80.12
C VAL A 283 47.85 -9.83 79.21
N GLN A 284 49.01 -9.21 79.45
CA GLN A 284 49.53 -8.17 78.56
C GLN A 284 49.80 -8.70 77.15
N TYR A 285 50.43 -9.88 77.03
CA TYR A 285 50.67 -10.51 75.72
C TYR A 285 49.34 -10.88 75.04
N GLY A 286 48.42 -11.53 75.76
CA GLY A 286 47.11 -11.90 75.21
C GLY A 286 46.28 -10.72 74.70
N LEU A 287 46.22 -9.61 75.45
CA LEU A 287 45.53 -8.39 75.00
C LEU A 287 46.21 -7.75 73.80
N THR A 288 47.53 -7.84 73.71
CA THR A 288 48.29 -7.32 72.56
C THR A 288 47.99 -8.15 71.30
N ASP A 289 47.95 -9.47 71.42
CA ASP A 289 47.57 -10.37 70.33
C ASP A 289 46.11 -10.16 69.89
N GLU A 290 45.19 -9.98 70.85
CA GLU A 290 43.78 -9.66 70.61
C GLU A 290 43.63 -8.37 69.78
N VAL A 291 44.38 -7.31 70.11
CA VAL A 291 44.39 -6.06 69.31
C VAL A 291 44.83 -6.33 67.87
N HIS A 292 45.95 -7.03 67.65
CA HIS A 292 46.43 -7.30 66.29
C HIS A 292 45.44 -8.14 65.47
N GLN A 293 44.77 -9.12 66.10
CA GLN A 293 43.74 -9.93 65.45
C GLN A 293 42.49 -9.11 65.11
N LEU A 294 42.03 -8.25 66.03
CA LEU A 294 40.88 -7.37 65.80
C LEU A 294 41.18 -6.34 64.70
N GLU A 295 42.37 -5.73 64.69
CA GLU A 295 42.80 -4.82 63.62
C GLU A 295 42.88 -5.54 62.27
N GLY A 296 43.41 -6.77 62.24
CA GLY A 296 43.42 -7.60 61.04
C GLY A 296 42.01 -7.87 60.51
N THR A 297 41.10 -8.26 61.40
CA THR A 297 39.69 -8.54 61.07
C THR A 297 38.98 -7.29 60.57
N ILE A 298 39.16 -6.14 61.24
CA ILE A 298 38.60 -4.85 60.83
C ILE A 298 39.11 -4.43 59.45
N ARG A 299 40.40 -4.62 59.16
CA ARG A 299 40.96 -4.34 57.83
C ARG A 299 40.32 -5.23 56.75
N ALA A 300 40.17 -6.53 57.02
CA ALA A 300 39.51 -7.45 56.09
C ALA A 300 38.04 -7.10 55.86
N LEU A 301 37.28 -6.76 56.91
CA LEU A 301 35.89 -6.33 56.80
C LEU A 301 35.75 -5.02 56.00
N LYS A 302 36.65 -4.05 56.20
CA LYS A 302 36.67 -2.81 55.41
C LYS A 302 36.96 -3.06 53.93
N LEU A 303 37.88 -3.97 53.62
CA LEU A 303 38.18 -4.32 52.23
C LEU A 303 36.94 -4.96 51.57
N LYS A 304 36.33 -5.94 52.24
CA LYS A 304 35.11 -6.59 51.74
C LYS A 304 33.96 -5.61 51.56
N LEU A 305 33.81 -4.65 52.48
CA LEU A 305 32.80 -3.59 52.36
C LEU A 305 33.02 -2.74 51.10
N ALA A 306 34.27 -2.34 50.82
CA ALA A 306 34.60 -1.59 49.61
C ALA A 306 34.32 -2.41 48.34
N GLU A 307 34.67 -3.70 48.33
CA GLU A 307 34.39 -4.59 47.20
C GLU A 307 32.88 -4.73 46.92
N LEU A 308 32.04 -4.85 47.96
CA LEU A 308 30.59 -4.91 47.77
C LEU A 308 29.99 -3.56 47.36
N GLN A 309 30.55 -2.44 47.84
CA GLN A 309 30.13 -1.10 47.39
C GLN A 309 30.44 -0.89 45.89
N ASP A 310 31.63 -1.29 45.43
CA ASP A 310 32.00 -1.24 44.01
C ASP A 310 31.09 -2.14 43.16
N ALA A 311 30.73 -3.33 43.67
CA ALA A 311 29.80 -4.25 43.02
C ALA A 311 28.38 -3.68 42.94
N LEU A 312 27.90 -3.05 44.02
CA LEU A 312 26.61 -2.36 44.06
C LEU A 312 26.54 -1.23 43.04
N ASP A 313 27.60 -0.40 42.94
CA ASP A 313 27.69 0.65 41.93
C ASP A 313 27.72 0.10 40.51
N ALA A 314 28.26 -1.10 40.29
CA ALA A 314 28.18 -1.79 39.01
C ALA A 314 26.75 -2.24 38.69
N LEU A 315 26.02 -2.79 39.66
CA LEU A 315 24.61 -3.19 39.51
C LEU A 315 23.71 -1.98 39.20
N TYR A 316 23.88 -0.85 39.90
CA TYR A 316 23.14 0.38 39.59
C TYR A 316 23.39 0.89 38.17
N ARG A 317 24.64 0.80 37.68
CA ARG A 317 24.97 1.14 36.28
C ARG A 317 24.31 0.18 35.29
N GLN A 318 24.24 -1.12 35.61
CA GLN A 318 23.54 -2.10 34.80
C GLN A 318 22.03 -1.84 34.77
N LEU A 319 21.42 -1.57 35.92
CA LEU A 319 20.01 -1.20 36.03
C LEU A 319 19.66 0.00 35.16
N HIS A 320 20.49 1.05 35.19
CA HIS A 320 20.26 2.24 34.37
C HIS A 320 20.31 1.93 32.86
N ARG A 321 21.21 1.04 32.43
CA ARG A 321 21.28 0.58 31.04
C ARG A 321 20.02 -0.21 30.66
N LEU A 322 19.59 -1.16 31.50
CA LEU A 322 18.37 -1.94 31.28
C LEU A 322 17.14 -1.03 31.15
N GLN A 323 16.99 -0.06 32.05
CA GLN A 323 15.89 0.92 32.01
C GLN A 323 15.89 1.76 30.72
N THR A 324 17.06 2.14 30.27
CA THR A 324 17.22 2.89 29.01
C THR A 324 16.80 2.03 27.81
N ASP A 325 17.24 0.76 27.77
CA ASP A 325 16.90 -0.18 26.71
C ASP A 325 15.40 -0.53 26.70
N ILE A 326 14.79 -0.71 27.88
CA ILE A 326 13.33 -0.87 28.04
C ILE A 326 12.60 0.33 27.42
N GLY A 327 13.08 1.55 27.67
CA GLY A 327 12.52 2.77 27.08
C GLY A 327 12.59 2.79 25.55
N TYR A 328 13.70 2.33 24.97
CA TYR A 328 13.84 2.19 23.52
C TYR A 328 12.88 1.14 22.94
N LYS A 329 12.80 -0.05 23.56
CA LYS A 329 11.88 -1.11 23.13
C LYS A 329 10.43 -0.67 23.22
N ALA A 330 10.03 -0.02 24.31
CA ALA A 330 8.67 0.52 24.47
C ALA A 330 8.31 1.53 23.37
N ASN A 331 9.23 2.43 23.01
CA ASN A 331 9.03 3.37 21.91
C ASN A 331 8.87 2.65 20.57
N SER A 332 9.75 1.69 20.25
CA SER A 332 9.68 0.92 19.01
C SER A 332 8.38 0.12 18.89
N LEU A 333 7.93 -0.49 19.99
CA LEU A 333 6.69 -1.27 20.07
C LEU A 333 5.46 -0.37 19.90
N MET A 334 5.45 0.83 20.50
CA MET A 334 4.42 1.83 20.27
C MET A 334 4.35 2.25 18.80
N LEU A 335 5.50 2.51 18.15
CA LEU A 335 5.55 2.92 16.74
C LEU A 335 5.04 1.82 15.80
N ASP A 336 5.47 0.57 16.01
CA ASP A 336 5.01 -0.57 15.19
C ASP A 336 3.50 -0.86 15.40
N ASN A 337 2.97 -0.67 16.61
CA ASN A 337 1.53 -0.73 16.87
C ASN A 337 0.76 0.38 16.15
N LYS A 338 1.27 1.63 16.14
CA LYS A 338 0.69 2.72 15.36
C LYS A 338 0.68 2.41 13.86
N CYS A 339 1.75 1.79 13.34
CA CYS A 339 1.78 1.32 11.95
C CYS A 339 0.66 0.31 11.69
N MET A 340 0.49 -0.68 12.57
CA MET A 340 -0.60 -1.65 12.46
C MET A 340 -1.98 -0.99 12.49
N ASP A 341 -2.18 0.02 13.34
CA ASP A 341 -3.45 0.75 13.42
C ASP A 341 -3.73 1.57 12.14
N SER A 342 -2.72 2.28 11.60
CA SER A 342 -2.86 2.98 10.32
C SER A 342 -3.16 2.03 9.17
N ARG A 343 -2.61 0.80 9.21
CA ARG A 343 -2.89 -0.25 8.22
C ARG A 343 -4.29 -0.84 8.32
N ARG A 344 -5.02 -0.70 9.44
CA ARG A 344 -6.44 -1.11 9.52
C ARG A 344 -7.32 -0.35 8.53
N LYS A 345 -6.93 0.86 8.14
CA LYS A 345 -7.60 1.66 7.10
C LYS A 345 -7.65 0.93 5.75
N LEU A 346 -6.71 0.01 5.49
CA LEU A 346 -6.63 -0.76 4.24
C LEU A 346 -7.59 -1.95 4.19
N VAL A 347 -8.17 -2.35 5.33
CA VAL A 347 -9.05 -3.53 5.46
C VAL A 347 -10.53 -3.11 5.44
N VAL A 348 -10.83 -1.80 5.40
CA VAL A 348 -12.22 -1.32 5.30
C VAL A 348 -12.83 -1.90 4.01
N PRO A 349 -13.87 -2.74 4.11
CA PRO A 349 -14.54 -3.25 2.93
C PRO A 349 -15.14 -2.06 2.21
N ALA A 350 -14.80 -1.85 0.94
CA ALA A 350 -15.69 -1.12 0.04
C ALA A 350 -17.05 -1.82 0.16
N GLU A 351 -18.10 -1.07 0.49
CA GLU A 351 -19.48 -1.57 0.47
C GLU A 351 -19.65 -2.35 -0.84
N LYS A 352 -19.91 -3.65 -0.71
CA LYS A 352 -20.14 -4.51 -1.85
C LYS A 352 -21.30 -3.90 -2.61
N PHE A 353 -21.04 -3.37 -3.80
CA PHE A 353 -22.08 -3.02 -4.74
C PHE A 353 -22.84 -4.31 -5.05
N VAL A 354 -23.99 -4.49 -4.41
CA VAL A 354 -24.96 -5.51 -4.75
C VAL A 354 -25.81 -4.87 -5.84
N PRO A 355 -25.82 -5.38 -7.08
CA PRO A 355 -26.79 -4.92 -8.07
C PRO A 355 -28.17 -5.27 -7.51
N GLU A 356 -29.03 -4.27 -7.33
CA GLU A 356 -30.45 -4.49 -7.12
C GLU A 356 -30.98 -5.23 -8.34
N VAL A 357 -31.13 -6.55 -8.22
CA VAL A 357 -31.92 -7.34 -9.15
C VAL A 357 -33.36 -7.09 -8.73
N ASP A 358 -34.07 -6.28 -9.53
CA ASP A 358 -35.52 -6.08 -9.45
C ASP A 358 -36.22 -7.44 -9.48
N THR A 359 -36.47 -8.02 -8.31
CA THR A 359 -37.45 -9.10 -8.16
C THR A 359 -38.82 -8.46 -8.26
N PHE A 360 -39.34 -8.40 -9.50
CA PHE A 360 -40.75 -8.17 -9.75
C PHE A 360 -41.57 -9.16 -8.91
N ASN A 361 -42.24 -8.62 -7.89
CA ASN A 361 -43.32 -9.30 -7.18
C ASN A 361 -44.44 -9.56 -8.19
N ARG A 362 -44.54 -10.80 -8.70
CA ARG A 362 -45.75 -11.29 -9.34
C ARG A 362 -46.78 -11.59 -8.26
N THR A 363 -47.57 -10.59 -7.91
CA THR A 363 -48.95 -10.78 -7.45
C THR A 363 -49.84 -11.05 -8.65
N THR A 364 -50.59 -12.16 -8.60
CA THR A 364 -51.89 -12.48 -9.23
C THR A 364 -51.96 -14.00 -9.36
N ASN A 365 -53.00 -14.75 -9.02
CA ASN A 365 -54.32 -14.52 -8.42
C ASN A 365 -54.76 -15.88 -7.86
#